data_AF-A0A3D5WLL6-F1
#
_entry.id   AF-A0A3D5WLL6-F1
#
_cell.length_a   1.000
_cell.length_b   1.000
_cell.length_c   1.000
_cell.angle_alpha   90.00
_cell.angle_beta   90.00
_cell.angle_gamma   90.00
#
_symmetry.space_group_name_H-M   'P 1'
#
loop_
_entity.id
_entity.type
_entity.pdbx_description
1 polymer ?
#
loop_
_entity_poly.entity_id
_entity_poly.type
_entity_poly.pdbx_seq_one_letter_code
_entity_poly.pdbx_strand_id
1 'polypeptide(L)' 'DSSSASKGESVADTIRVISSYADICAMRHPKEGAPTVAAMHSRIPVINAGDGGHN' A
#
# COMPACT_ATOMS: atom_id res chain seq x y z
N ASP A 1 14.06 -4.89 8.28
CA ASP A 1 14.47 -3.73 7.44
C ASP A 1 13.58 -3.59 6.21
N SER A 2 12.61 -2.68 6.29
CA SER A 2 11.59 -2.43 5.25
C SER A 2 12.12 -1.45 4.20
N SER A 3 12.67 -1.97 3.10
CA SER A 3 13.48 -1.22 2.12
C SER A 3 12.76 -0.11 1.33
N SER A 4 11.42 -0.07 1.31
CA SER A 4 10.62 1.00 0.69
C SER A 4 10.05 1.99 1.71
N ALA A 5 9.56 1.53 2.86
CA ALA A 5 9.05 2.38 3.94
C ALA A 5 10.15 3.30 4.53
N SER A 6 11.41 2.84 4.53
CA SER A 6 12.55 3.62 5.01
C SER A 6 13.05 4.70 4.03
N LYS A 7 12.58 4.71 2.77
CA LYS A 7 13.01 5.70 1.75
C LYS A 7 12.11 6.93 1.65
N GLY A 8 10.98 6.96 2.36
CA GLY A 8 10.04 8.08 2.29
C GLY A 8 9.23 8.13 0.98
N GLU A 9 9.22 7.06 0.19
CA GLU A 9 8.29 6.94 -0.94
C GLU A 9 6.85 6.88 -0.42
N SER A 10 5.96 7.65 -1.06
CA SER A 10 4.56 7.68 -0.65
C SER A 10 3.88 6.36 -1.00
N VAL A 11 2.93 5.92 -0.16
CA VAL A 11 2.11 4.72 -0.42
C VAL A 11 1.43 4.78 -1.80
N ALA A 12 1.07 5.99 -2.24
CA ALA A 12 0.47 6.23 -3.55
C ALA A 12 1.46 6.00 -4.72
N ASP A 13 2.73 6.35 -4.56
CA ASP A 13 3.74 6.11 -5.60
C ASP A 13 4.10 4.63 -5.66
N THR A 14 4.27 4.00 -4.50
CA THR A 14 4.52 2.56 -4.42
C THR A 14 3.41 1.74 -5.08
N ILE A 15 2.13 2.05 -4.82
CA ILE A 15 1.03 1.25 -5.38
C ILE A 15 0.88 1.45 -6.90
N ARG A 16 1.20 2.63 -7.45
CA ARG A 16 1.21 2.87 -8.90
C ARG A 16 2.25 1.99 -9.60
N VAL A 17 3.44 1.90 -9.02
CA VAL A 17 4.51 1.04 -9.52
C VAL A 17 4.07 -0.43 -9.45
N ILE A 18 3.59 -0.89 -8.29
CA ILE A 18 3.10 -2.27 -8.11
C ILE A 18 1.96 -2.59 -9.09
N SER A 19 1.04 -1.65 -9.35
CA SER A 19 -0.07 -1.84 -10.29
C SER A 19 0.36 -2.03 -11.74
N SER A 20 1.61 -1.70 -12.08
CA SER A 20 2.19 -1.98 -13.39
C SER A 20 2.84 -3.37 -13.48
N TYR A 21 3.04 -4.03 -12.33
CA TYR A 21 3.75 -5.31 -12.23
C TYR A 21 2.85 -6.49 -11.84
N ALA A 22 1.69 -6.22 -11.23
CA ALA A 22 0.78 -7.25 -10.71
C ALA A 22 -0.66 -6.95 -11.10
N ASP A 23 -1.52 -7.96 -11.04
CA ASP A 23 -2.97 -7.83 -11.26
C ASP A 23 -3.76 -7.65 -9.95
N ILE A 24 -3.14 -7.95 -8.79
CA ILE A 24 -3.73 -7.78 -7.45
C ILE A 24 -2.64 -7.50 -6.41
N CYS A 25 -2.94 -6.66 -5.42
CA CYS A 25 -2.00 -6.31 -4.35
C CYS A 25 -2.62 -6.54 -2.96
N ALA A 26 -1.90 -7.22 -2.07
CA ALA A 26 -2.23 -7.27 -0.65
C ALA A 26 -1.30 -6.30 0.11
N MET A 27 -1.88 -5.39 0.88
CA MET A 27 -1.14 -4.34 1.58
C MET A 27 -1.31 -4.46 3.09
N ARG A 28 -0.18 -4.49 3.80
CA ARG A 28 -0.12 -4.36 5.26
C ARG A 28 0.74 -3.15 5.63
N HIS A 29 0.19 -2.24 6.43
CA HIS A 29 0.89 -1.00 6.76
C HIS A 29 0.51 -0.53 8.18
N PRO A 30 1.44 0.04 8.98
CA PRO A 30 1.15 0.43 10.35
C PRO A 30 0.31 1.71 10.49
N LYS A 31 0.16 2.49 9.41
CA LYS A 31 -0.64 3.72 9.41
C LYS A 31 -2.07 3.41 8.96
N GLU A 32 -3.02 3.76 9.82
CA GLU A 32 -4.46 3.62 9.57
C GLU A 32 -4.85 4.29 8.24
N GLY A 33 -5.69 3.60 7.46
CA GLY A 33 -6.16 4.11 6.18
C GLY A 33 -5.13 4.09 5.04
N ALA A 34 -3.93 3.58 5.24
CA ALA A 34 -2.96 3.45 4.15
C ALA A 34 -3.42 2.52 3.02
N PRO A 35 -4.06 1.35 3.27
CA PRO A 35 -4.63 0.53 2.21
C PRO A 35 -5.75 1.24 1.45
N THR A 36 -6.51 2.10 2.12
CA THR A 36 -7.55 2.93 1.50
C THR A 36 -6.92 3.96 0.55
N VAL A 37 -5.86 4.64 0.97
CA VAL A 37 -5.10 5.57 0.11
C VAL A 37 -4.49 4.82 -1.08
N ALA A 38 -3.97 3.61 -0.85
CA ALA A 38 -3.42 2.78 -1.92
C ALA A 38 -4.51 2.39 -2.92
N ALA A 39 -5.68 1.95 -2.46
CA ALA A 39 -6.81 1.59 -3.30
C ALA A 39 -7.28 2.76 -4.17
N MET A 40 -7.27 4.00 -3.65
CA MET A 40 -7.63 5.20 -4.42
C MET A 40 -6.64 5.52 -5.56
N HIS A 41 -5.38 5.11 -5.43
CA HIS A 41 -4.32 5.42 -6.40
C HIS A 41 -3.87 4.20 -7.23
N SER A 42 -4.44 3.03 -6.96
CA SER A 42 -4.13 1.78 -7.64
C SER A 42 -4.99 1.61 -8.90
N ARG A 43 -4.41 0.99 -9.94
CA ARG A 43 -5.16 0.49 -11.10
C ARG A 43 -5.69 -0.92 -10.91
N ILE A 44 -5.23 -1.60 -9.86
CA ILE A 44 -5.56 -2.99 -9.53
C ILE A 44 -6.24 -3.09 -8.16
N PRO A 45 -7.03 -4.14 -7.89
CA PRO A 45 -7.62 -4.35 -6.58
C PRO A 45 -6.56 -4.43 -5.47
N VAL A 46 -6.83 -3.74 -4.36
CA VAL A 46 -5.99 -3.75 -3.16
C VAL A 46 -6.74 -4.43 -2.02
N ILE A 47 -6.14 -5.48 -1.45
CA ILE A 47 -6.64 -6.19 -0.27
C ILE A 47 -5.99 -5.58 0.97
N ASN A 48 -6.79 -5.11 1.92
CA ASN A 48 -6.30 -4.69 3.23
C ASN A 48 -5.93 -5.92 4.06
N ALA A 49 -4.63 -6.10 4.34
CA ALA A 49 -4.07 -7.16 5.17
C ALA A 49 -3.67 -6.67 6.59
N GLY A 50 -4.20 -5.52 7.00
CA GLY A 50 -3.99 -4.86 8.29
C GLY A 50 -3.36 -3.48 8.13
N ASP A 51 -4.03 -2.46 8.66
CA ASP A 51 -3.65 -1.05 8.57
C ASP A 51 -3.25 -0.42 9.91
N GLY A 52 -2.97 -1.23 10.94
CA GLY A 52 -2.39 -0.76 12.21
C GLY A 52 -3.31 0.12 13.07
N GLY A 53 -4.56 0.37 12.66
CA GLY A 53 -5.56 1.15 13.40
C GLY A 53 -6.14 0.46 14.64
N HIS A 54 -5.61 -0.70 15.05
CA HIS A 54 -6.06 -1.41 16.24
C HIS A 54 -4.87 -1.55 17.22
N ASN A 55 -4.82 -0.67 18.23
CA ASN A 55 -4.06 -0.82 19.48
C ASN A 55 -4.99 -0.63 20.67
#